data_AF-A0A1X9XXL1-F1
#
_entry.id   AF-A0A1X9XXL1-F1
#
_cell.length_a   1.000
_cell.length_b   1.000
_cell.length_c   1.000
_cell.angle_alpha   90.00
_cell.angle_beta   90.00
_cell.angle_gamma   90.00
#
_symmetry.space_group_name_H-M   'P 1'
#
loop_
_entity.id
_entity.type
_entity.pdbx_description
1 polymer ?
#
loop_
_entity_poly.entity_id
_entity_poly.type
_entity_poly.pdbx_seq_one_letter_code
_entity_poly.pdbx_strand_id
1 'polypeptide(L)'
;TLFLDSQGAGEKRDLATDAEGNFSIQFLPPGNYALTVRASGFEPFILNRVQVQITEVSRLKIQLVLSGAKEQIAISAAPSLLQ
;
A
#
# COMPACT_ATOMS: atom_id res chain seq x y z
N THR A 1 -0.76 2.69 11.77
CA THR A 1 0.08 1.48 11.69
C THR A 1 -0.05 0.85 10.33
N LEU A 2 1.05 0.34 9.79
CA LEU A 2 1.12 -0.27 8.48
C LEU A 2 1.64 -1.69 8.64
N PHE A 3 1.06 -2.60 7.88
CA PHE A 3 1.46 -3.99 7.79
C PHE A 3 1.77 -4.26 6.33
N LEU A 4 3.00 -4.67 6.04
CA LEU A 4 3.42 -5.09 4.72
C LEU A 4 3.61 -6.61 4.73
N ASP A 5 3.02 -7.31 3.77
CA ASP A 5 3.18 -8.75 3.59
C ASP A 5 3.73 -9.03 2.19
N SER A 6 4.79 -9.84 2.09
CA SER A 6 5.35 -10.26 0.81
C SER A 6 4.59 -11.47 0.27
N GLN A 7 3.94 -11.29 -0.87
CA GLN A 7 3.14 -12.34 -1.52
C GLN A 7 4.00 -13.47 -2.12
N GLY A 8 5.32 -13.33 -2.15
CA GLY A 8 6.26 -14.34 -2.67
C GLY A 8 7.23 -14.92 -1.64
N ALA A 9 7.60 -14.14 -0.62
CA ALA A 9 8.58 -14.56 0.39
C ALA A 9 7.95 -14.90 1.76
N GLY A 10 6.67 -14.61 1.98
CA GLY A 10 6.02 -14.81 3.28
C GLY A 10 6.55 -13.88 4.39
N GLU A 11 7.30 -12.84 4.02
CA GLU A 11 7.86 -11.86 4.95
C GLU A 11 6.79 -10.84 5.33
N LYS A 12 6.58 -10.64 6.64
CA LYS A 12 5.69 -9.62 7.19
C LYS A 12 6.49 -8.55 7.90
N ARG A 13 6.15 -7.29 7.68
CA ARG A 13 6.76 -6.14 8.35
C ARG A 13 5.70 -5.22 8.92
N ASP A 14 5.87 -4.89 10.19
CA ASP A 14 5.08 -3.91 10.89
C ASP A 14 5.83 -2.57 10.90
N LEU A 15 5.16 -1.52 10.45
CA LEU A 15 5.74 -0.19 10.27
C LEU A 15 4.79 0.86 10.86
N ALA A 16 5.34 1.99 11.27
CA ALA A 16 4.58 3.16 11.69
C ALA A 16 4.77 4.29 10.67
N THR A 17 3.70 5.03 10.40
CA THR A 17 3.76 6.32 9.71
C THR A 17 4.24 7.39 10.68
N ASP A 18 4.83 8.45 10.14
CA ASP A 18 5.10 9.67 10.89
C ASP A 18 3.82 10.47 11.20
N ALA A 19 3.98 11.64 11.84
CA ALA A 19 2.88 12.52 12.21
C ALA A 19 2.16 13.16 11.00
N GLU A 20 2.82 13.23 9.85
CA GLU A 20 2.26 13.73 8.59
C GLU A 20 1.60 12.60 7.76
N GLY A 21 1.71 11.35 8.20
CA GLY A 21 1.17 10.18 7.51
C GLY A 21 2.10 9.64 6.41
N ASN A 22 3.36 10.08 6.36
CA ASN A 22 4.35 9.53 5.45
C ASN A 22 4.96 8.25 6.04
N PHE A 23 5.36 7.35 5.16
CA PHE A 23 6.12 6.14 5.50
C PHE A 23 7.16 5.87 4.44
N SER A 24 8.25 5.22 4.83
CA SER A 24 9.31 4.82 3.92
C SER A 24 9.84 3.46 4.34
N ILE A 25 9.91 2.55 3.38
CA ILE A 25 10.36 1.16 3.61
C ILE A 25 11.60 0.97 2.75
N GLN A 26 12.72 0.73 3.41
CA GLN A 26 14.00 0.50 2.77
C GLN A 26 14.31 -0.99 2.76
N PHE A 27 15.18 -1.41 1.83
CA PHE A 27 15.64 -2.80 1.70
C PHE A 27 14.51 -3.80 1.42
N LEU A 28 13.49 -3.39 0.65
CA LEU A 28 12.52 -4.33 0.11
C LEU A 28 13.06 -4.97 -1.18
N PRO A 29 13.12 -6.31 -1.25
CA PRO A 29 13.35 -7.00 -2.50
C PRO A 29 12.30 -6.60 -3.55
N PRO A 30 12.65 -6.56 -4.84
CA PRO A 30 11.67 -6.38 -5.89
C PRO A 30 10.68 -7.56 -5.89
N GLY A 31 9.38 -7.27 -6.00
CA GLY A 31 8.33 -8.27 -5.92
C GLY A 31 6.94 -7.69 -5.65
N ASN A 32 5.98 -8.59 -5.42
CA ASN A 32 4.60 -8.23 -5.12
C ASN A 32 4.37 -8.25 -3.61
N TYR A 33 3.75 -7.18 -3.11
CA TYR A 33 3.45 -6.99 -1.70
C TYR A 33 1.98 -6.63 -1.49
N ALA A 34 1.45 -7.06 -0.36
CA ALA A 34 0.19 -6.61 0.18
C ALA A 34 0.45 -5.59 1.30
N LEU A 35 -0.01 -4.36 1.10
CA LEU A 35 0.07 -3.29 2.08
C LEU A 35 -1.29 -3.14 2.76
N THR A 36 -1.31 -3.21 4.09
CA THR A 36 -2.48 -2.94 4.92
C THR A 36 -2.21 -1.73 5.80
N VAL A 37 -2.97 -0.66 5.63
CA VAL A 37 -2.89 0.55 6.43
C VAL A 37 -4.07 0.60 7.39
N ARG A 38 -3.77 0.80 8.68
CA ARG A 38 -4.77 0.93 9.76
C ARG A 38 -4.53 2.22 10.52
N ALA A 39 -5.58 3.04 10.64
CA ALA A 39 -5.59 4.24 11.45
C ALA A 39 -6.86 4.29 12.29
N SER A 40 -6.76 4.82 13.52
CA SER A 40 -7.93 4.94 14.41
C SER A 40 -8.94 5.91 13.79
N GLY A 41 -10.21 5.49 13.69
CA GLY A 41 -11.29 6.28 13.08
C GLY A 41 -11.42 6.14 11.55
N PHE A 42 -10.59 5.35 10.89
CA PHE A 42 -10.61 5.11 9.44
C PHE A 42 -10.82 3.63 9.11
N GLU A 43 -11.39 3.33 7.94
CA GLU A 43 -11.45 1.96 7.45
C GLU A 43 -10.05 1.43 7.12
N PRO A 44 -9.77 0.13 7.38
CA PRO A 44 -8.50 -0.48 7.00
C PRO A 44 -8.37 -0.51 5.48
N PHE A 45 -7.33 0.14 4.94
CA PHE A 45 -7.04 0.13 3.52
C PHE A 45 -6.09 -1.01 3.19
N ILE A 46 -6.51 -1.91 2.30
CA ILE A 46 -5.75 -3.10 1.91
C ILE A 46 -5.44 -3.00 0.41
N LEU A 47 -4.16 -3.12 0.06
CA LEU A 47 -3.67 -3.01 -1.31
C LEU A 47 -2.75 -4.20 -1.62
N ASN A 48 -3.29 -5.22 -2.30
CA ASN A 48 -2.59 -6.47 -2.61
C ASN A 48 -1.74 -6.43 -3.89
N ARG A 49 -1.77 -5.31 -4.63
CA ARG A 49 -1.11 -5.13 -5.93
C ARG A 49 0.05 -4.13 -5.88
N VAL A 50 0.77 -4.07 -4.77
CA VAL A 50 1.96 -3.22 -4.68
C VAL A 50 3.12 -3.95 -5.35
N GLN A 51 3.50 -3.51 -6.54
CA GLN A 51 4.69 -4.02 -7.22
C GLN A 51 5.87 -3.12 -6.88
N VAL A 52 6.84 -3.67 -6.15
CA VAL A 52 8.10 -3.00 -5.84
C VAL A 52 9.11 -3.41 -6.91
N GLN A 53 9.72 -2.43 -7.57
CA GLN A 53 10.79 -2.66 -8.53
C GLN A 53 12.14 -2.27 -7.95
N ILE A 54 13.21 -2.94 -8.38
CA ILE A 54 14.57 -2.56 -7.99
C ILE A 54 14.83 -1.17 -8.60
N THR A 55 15.49 -0.27 -7.86
CA THR A 55 15.92 1.07 -8.31
C THR A 55 14.83 2.15 -8.52
N GLU A 56 13.56 1.85 -8.26
CA GLU A 56 12.47 2.84 -8.39
C GLU A 56 11.79 3.13 -7.05
N VAL A 57 11.51 4.41 -6.77
CA VAL A 57 10.73 4.83 -5.60
C VAL A 57 9.25 4.82 -5.98
N SER A 58 8.55 3.75 -5.62
CA SER A 58 7.10 3.65 -5.82
C SER A 58 6.37 4.60 -4.86
N ARG A 59 5.87 5.72 -5.38
CA ARG A 59 5.03 6.65 -4.62
C ARG A 59 3.57 6.27 -4.77
N LEU A 60 2.98 5.77 -3.69
CA LEU A 60 1.57 5.43 -3.62
C LEU A 60 0.82 6.52 -2.86
N LYS A 61 -0.19 7.11 -3.48
CA LYS A 61 -1.12 8.02 -2.81
C LYS A 61 -2.28 7.21 -2.25
N ILE A 62 -2.33 7.06 -0.93
CA ILE A 62 -3.38 6.32 -0.23
C ILE A 62 -4.32 7.34 0.39
N GLN A 63 -5.62 7.19 0.14
CA GLN A 63 -6.66 8.00 0.78
C GLN A 63 -7.48 7.08 1.68
N LEU A 64 -7.38 7.32 2.99
CA LEU A 64 -8.15 6.60 3.98
C LEU A 64 -9.55 7.22 4.07
N VAL A 65 -10.57 6.38 4.00
CA VAL A 65 -11.96 6.80 4.23
C VAL A 65 -12.28 6.65 5.71
N LEU A 66 -13.02 7.61 6.27
CA LEU A 66 -13.49 7.54 7.65
C LEU A 66 -14.31 6.27 7.82
N SER A 67 -14.15 5.60 8.97
CA SER A 67 -14.88 4.38 9.28
C SER A 67 -16.38 4.70 9.37
N GLY A 68 -17.11 4.46 8.28
CA GLY A 68 -18.51 4.88 8.10
C GLY A 68 -18.82 5.51 6.73
N ALA A 69 -17.81 5.96 5.97
CA ALA A 69 -17.92 6.46 4.62
C ALA A 69 -17.43 5.40 3.61
N LYS A 70 -18.37 4.58 3.17
CA LYS A 70 -18.20 3.50 2.20
C LYS A 70 -17.89 4.05 0.81
N GLU A 71 -16.61 4.25 0.49
CA GLU A 71 -16.14 4.53 -0.88
C GLU A 71 -14.93 3.65 -1.24
N GLN A 72 -15.24 2.53 -1.88
CA GLN A 72 -14.31 1.58 -2.46
C GLN A 72 -13.64 2.18 -3.70
N ILE A 73 -12.52 2.89 -3.53
CA ILE A 73 -11.68 3.28 -4.68
C ILE A 73 -10.70 2.13 -4.97
N ALA A 74 -11.19 1.16 -5.73
CA ALA A 74 -10.34 0.18 -6.39
C ALA A 74 -9.54 0.91 -7.49
N ILE A 75 -8.26 1.16 -7.26
CA ILE A 75 -7.34 1.65 -8.28
C ILE A 75 -7.16 0.52 -9.29
N SER A 76 -8.03 0.50 -10.31
CA SER A 76 -7.93 -0.39 -11.45
C SER A 76 -7.00 0.26 -12.46
N ALA A 77 -5.72 -0.10 -12.42
CA ALA A 77 -4.80 0.19 -13.51
C ALA A 77 -5.21 -0.67 -14.72
N ALA A 78 -6.10 -0.14 -15.56
CA ALA A 78 -6.31 -0.68 -16.89
C ALA A 78 -5.09 -0.30 -17.74
N PRO A 79 -4.37 -1.25 -18.37
CA PRO A 79 -3.36 -0.89 -19.35
C PRO A 79 -4.05 -0.21 -20.52
N SER A 80 -3.73 1.07 -20.75
CA SER A 80 -4.09 1.76 -21.99
C SER A 80 -3.27 1.15 -23.13
N LEU A 81 -3.89 0.25 -23.90
CA LEU A 81 -3.38 -0.12 -25.22
C LEU A 81 -3.64 1.07 -26.15
N LEU A 82 -2.58 1.80 -26.51
CA LEU A 82 -2.65 2.86 -27.52
C LEU A 82 -2.78 2.21 -28.91
N GLN A 83 -3.69 2.78 -29.73
CA GLN A 83 -4.08 2.37 -31.09
C GLN A 83 -2.93 2.15 -32.07
#